data_AF-A0A7V6DEJ0-F1
#
_entry.id   AF-A0A7V6DEJ0-F1
#
_cell.length_a   1.000
_cell.length_b   1.000
_cell.length_c   1.000
_cell.angle_alpha   90.00
_cell.angle_beta   90.00
_cell.angle_gamma   90.00
#
_symmetry.space_group_name_H-M   'P 1'
#
loop_
_entity.id
_entity.type
_entity.pdbx_description
1 polymer ?
#
loop_
_entity_poly.entity_id
_entity_poly.type
_entity_poly.pdbx_seq_one_letter_code
_entity_poly.pdbx_strand_id
1 'polypeptide(L)' 'MDAMATVEEIGTAAGIVWRFLRAEGPATLTSTERSVSLPRSLVSMALGWLAREGKLVVEIGERSVHYSVTD' A
#
# COMPACT_ATOMS: atom_id res chain seq x y z
N MET A 1 23.65 7.27 6.94
CA MET A 1 23.43 6.26 5.89
C MET A 1 21.97 6.33 5.55
N ASP A 2 21.62 6.69 4.32
CA ASP A 2 20.24 6.54 3.88
C ASP A 2 19.92 5.05 3.86
N ALA A 3 18.91 4.65 4.62
CA ALA A 3 18.45 3.26 4.65
C ALA A 3 17.80 2.95 3.29
N MET A 4 18.37 2.01 2.55
CA MET A 4 17.81 1.53 1.28
C MET A 4 16.87 0.36 1.56
N ALA A 5 15.64 0.44 1.04
CA ALA A 5 14.72 -0.70 1.06
C ALA A 5 15.11 -1.70 -0.04
N THR A 6 15.22 -2.97 0.34
CA THR A 6 15.43 -4.10 -0.58
C THR A 6 14.13 -4.48 -1.29
N VAL A 7 14.26 -5.23 -2.39
CA VAL A 7 13.11 -5.76 -3.13
C VAL A 7 12.26 -6.67 -2.24
N GLU A 8 12.90 -7.47 -1.39
CA GLU A 8 12.27 -8.38 -0.43
C GLU A 8 11.47 -7.64 0.65
N GLU A 9 12.01 -6.52 1.17
CA GLU A 9 11.29 -5.68 2.13
C GLU A 9 10.06 -5.01 1.51
N ILE A 10 10.17 -4.55 0.26
CA ILE A 10 9.03 -3.96 -0.47
C ILE A 10 7.96 -5.03 -0.71
N GLY A 11 8.35 -6.23 -1.14
CA GLY A 11 7.42 -7.35 -1.33
C GLY A 11 6.73 -7.77 -0.03
N THR A 12 7.47 -7.79 1.08
CA THR A 12 6.92 -8.07 2.41
C THR A 12 5.90 -7.01 2.82
N ALA A 13 6.23 -5.73 2.63
CA ALA A 13 5.32 -4.63 2.89
C ALA A 13 4.07 -4.69 2.00
N ALA A 14 4.21 -5.06 0.72
CA ALA A 14 3.09 -5.28 -0.18
C ALA A 14 2.13 -6.35 0.34
N GLY A 15 2.65 -7.46 0.86
CA GLY A 15 1.83 -8.49 1.50
C GLY A 15 1.06 -7.98 2.73
N ILE A 16 1.68 -7.14 3.55
CA ILE A 16 1.04 -6.52 4.73
C ILE A 16 -0.08 -5.57 4.28
N VAL A 17 0.21 -4.65 3.36
CA VAL A 17 -0.77 -3.68 2.84
C VAL A 17 -1.94 -4.39 2.14
N TRP A 18 -1.66 -5.44 1.36
CA TRP A 18 -2.70 -6.21 0.70
C TRP A 18 -3.66 -6.87 1.70
N ARG A 19 -3.14 -7.50 2.77
CA ARG A 19 -3.98 -8.11 3.82
C ARG A 19 -4.86 -7.08 4.51
N PHE A 20 -4.32 -5.91 4.81
CA PHE A 20 -5.07 -4.80 5.39
C PHE A 20 -6.21 -4.36 4.45
N LEU A 21 -5.92 -4.07 3.19
CA LEU A 21 -6.94 -3.63 2.22
C LEU A 21 -7.99 -4.70 1.93
N ARG A 22 -7.63 -5.99 1.96
CA ARG A 22 -8.60 -7.10 1.88
C ARG A 22 -9.52 -7.17 3.09
N ALA A 23 -9.00 -6.90 4.29
CA ALA A 23 -9.76 -7.03 5.53
C ALA A 23 -10.67 -5.82 5.80
N GLU A 24 -10.14 -4.61 5.61
CA GLU A 24 -10.80 -3.35 6.00
C GLU A 24 -11.49 -2.65 4.82
N GLY A 25 -11.18 -3.05 3.59
CA GLY A 25 -11.70 -2.44 2.37
C GLY A 25 -10.91 -1.20 1.91
N PRO A 26 -11.52 -0.36 1.04
CA PRO A 26 -10.85 0.80 0.47
C PRO A 26 -10.35 1.80 1.52
N ALA A 27 -9.10 2.25 1.41
CA ALA A 27 -8.48 3.16 2.37
C ALA A 27 -7.59 4.22 1.71
N THR A 28 -7.40 5.37 2.37
CA THR A 28 -6.42 6.39 1.95
C THR A 28 -5.00 6.00 2.35
N LEU A 29 -3.98 6.54 1.68
CA LEU A 29 -2.56 6.30 2.03
C LEU A 29 -2.27 6.59 3.51
N THR A 30 -2.81 7.69 4.05
CA THR A 30 -2.62 8.06 5.47
C THR A 30 -3.33 7.09 6.42
N SER A 31 -4.48 6.55 6.03
CA SER A 31 -5.16 5.52 6.83
C SER A 31 -4.37 4.22 6.84
N THR A 32 -3.93 3.76 5.66
CA THR A 32 -3.11 2.56 5.51
C THR A 32 -1.82 2.67 6.34
N GLU A 33 -1.11 3.80 6.24
CA GLU A 33 0.12 4.08 6.99
C GLU A 33 -0.07 3.91 8.50
N ARG A 34 -1.14 4.48 9.07
CA ARG A 34 -1.45 4.36 10.50
C ARG A 34 -1.83 2.94 10.91
N SER A 35 -2.45 2.17 10.02
CA SER A 35 -2.92 0.82 10.33
C SER A 35 -1.81 -0.24 10.25
N VAL A 36 -0.89 -0.13 9.28
CA VAL A 36 0.14 -1.17 9.06
C VAL A 36 1.45 -0.93 9.83
N SER A 37 1.58 0.20 10.54
CA SER A 37 2.78 0.57 11.31
C SER A 37 4.09 0.54 10.48
N LEU A 38 3.99 0.86 9.18
CA LEU A 38 5.14 0.96 8.28
C LEU A 38 5.41 2.42 7.92
N PRO A 39 6.67 2.80 7.61
CA PRO A 39 6.96 4.13 7.10
C PRO A 39 6.18 4.42 5.81
N ARG A 40 5.71 5.65 5.65
CA ARG A 40 4.97 6.08 4.45
C ARG A 40 5.64 5.70 3.14
N SER A 41 6.98 5.83 3.06
CA SER A 41 7.75 5.47 1.87
C SER A 41 7.57 4.00 1.51
N LEU A 42 7.63 3.11 2.51
CA LEU A 42 7.47 1.67 2.32
C LEU A 42 6.03 1.30 1.95
N VAL A 43 5.04 2.00 2.52
CA VAL A 43 3.63 1.85 2.12
C VAL A 43 3.42 2.27 0.66
N SER A 44 4.00 3.39 0.23
CA SER A 44 3.93 3.84 -1.17
C SER A 44 4.59 2.85 -2.13
N MET A 45 5.76 2.31 -1.76
CA MET A 45 6.43 1.27 -2.54
C MET A 45 5.61 -0.03 -2.61
N ALA A 46 4.98 -0.43 -1.50
CA ALA A 46 4.06 -1.56 -1.42
C ALA A 46 2.85 -1.38 -2.33
N LEU A 47 2.21 -0.20 -2.35
CA LEU A 47 1.11 0.10 -3.27
C LEU A 47 1.57 0.01 -4.73
N GLY A 48 2.74 0.58 -5.07
CA GLY A 48 3.32 0.45 -6.41
C GLY A 48 3.60 -1.01 -6.80
N TRP A 49 4.06 -1.82 -5.83
CA TRP A 49 4.27 -3.26 -6.03
C TRP A 49 2.96 -3.99 -6.34
N LEU A 50 1.89 -3.70 -5.61
CA LEU A 50 0.56 -4.29 -5.86
C LEU A 50 -0.01 -3.85 -7.21
N ALA A 51 0.20 -2.58 -7.60
CA ALA A 51 -0.20 -2.09 -8.92
C ALA A 51 0.55 -2.81 -10.05
N ARG A 52 1.86 -3.06 -9.90
CA ARG A 52 2.66 -3.87 -10.83
C ARG A 52 2.12 -5.29 -11.01
N GLU A 53 1.56 -5.87 -9.96
CA GLU A 53 0.94 -7.20 -9.99
C GLU A 53 -0.52 -7.20 -10.49
N GLY A 54 -1.08 -6.03 -10.83
CA GLY A 54 -2.49 -5.91 -11.23
C GLY A 54 -3.49 -6.11 -10.10
N LYS A 55 -3.05 -6.02 -8.83
CA LYS A 55 -3.87 -6.30 -7.64
C LYS A 55 -4.45 -5.06 -6.98
N LEU A 56 -4.12 -3.87 -7.46
CA LEU A 56 -4.51 -2.60 -6.85
C LEU A 56 -5.51 -1.86 -7.75
N VAL A 57 -6.58 -1.37 -7.13
CA VAL A 57 -7.51 -0.41 -7.72
C VAL A 57 -7.31 0.94 -7.02
N VAL A 58 -7.28 2.01 -7.80
CA VAL A 58 -7.06 3.38 -7.32
C VAL A 58 -8.21 4.27 -7.74
N GLU A 59 -8.92 4.82 -6.76
CA GLU A 59 -10.00 5.76 -6.97
C GLU A 59 -9.53 7.17 -6.61
N ILE A 60 -9.48 8.05 -7.61
CA ILE A 60 -9.05 9.43 -7.46
C ILE A 60 -10.30 10.32 -7.37
N GLY A 61 -10.60 10.81 -6.16
CA GLY A 61 -11.63 11.84 -5.95
C GLY A 61 -11.03 13.24 -5.92
N GLU A 62 -11.87 14.28 -5.85
CA GLU A 62 -11.41 15.68 -5.85
C GLU A 62 -10.43 16.03 -4.73
N ARG A 63 -10.56 15.41 -3.56
CA ARG A 63 -9.80 15.75 -2.35
C ARG A 63 -8.99 14.59 -1.77
N SER A 64 -9.14 13.39 -2.30
CA SER A 64 -8.59 12.18 -1.69
C SER A 64 -8.43 11.06 -2.71
N VAL A 65 -7.40 10.24 -2.48
CA VAL A 65 -7.17 9.00 -3.23
C VAL A 65 -7.44 7.82 -2.31
N HIS A 66 -8.25 6.88 -2.78
CA HIS A 66 -8.52 5.62 -2.11
C HIS A 66 -7.90 4.46 -2.87
N TYR A 67 -7.38 3.51 -2.11
CA TYR A 67 -6.76 2.29 -2.60
C TYR A 67 -7.58 1.11 -2.13
N SER A 68 -7.91 0.21 -3.04
CA SER A 68 -8.51 -1.08 -2.74
C SER A 68 -7.77 -2.16 -3.53
N VAL A 69 -8.06 -3.43 -3.25
CA VAL A 69 -7.42 -4.57 -3.91
C VAL A 69 -8.46 -5.42 -4.61
N THR A 70 -8.05 -6.05 -5.71
CA THR A 70 -8.91 -6.98 -6.44
C THR A 70 -9.10 -8.28 -5.64
N ASP A 71 -10.16 -9.02 -5.98
CA ASP A 71 -10.36 -10.38 -5.50
C ASP A 71 -9.27 -11.36 -5.96
#